data_AF-A0A7W9WG70-F1
#
_entry.id   AF-A0A7W9WG70-F1
#
_cell.length_a   1.000
_cell.length_b   1.000
_cell.length_c   1.000
_cell.angle_alpha   90.00
_cell.angle_beta   90.00
_cell.angle_gamma   90.00
#
_symmetry.space_group_name_H-M   'P 1'
#
loop_
_entity.id
_entity.type
_entity.pdbx_description
1 polymer ?
#
loop_
_entity_poly.entity_id
_entity_poly.type
_entity_poly.pdbx_seq_one_letter_code
_entity_poly.pdbx_strand_id
1 'polypeptide(L)'
;MLDEHDAVGIVRRLLEPLPSGSCLAMSVGTADFAPDEVGRVAREYAARGMPMRLRTHSEAAEFFEGLDLVEPGVVQVHKWRPNRTDGMESTGESIRDEDIAMYGAVARKP
;
A
#
# COMPACT_ATOMS: atom_id res chain seq x y z
N MET A 1 -8.28 -24.57 -3.38
CA MET A 1 -8.19 -23.57 -2.30
C MET A 1 -7.09 -22.60 -2.64
N LEU A 2 -7.38 -21.63 -3.50
CA LEU A 2 -6.53 -20.47 -3.73
C LEU A 2 -6.58 -19.58 -2.49
N ASP A 3 -5.63 -18.67 -2.39
CA ASP A 3 -5.55 -17.51 -1.48
C ASP A 3 -6.80 -16.59 -1.53
N GLU A 4 -7.97 -17.14 -1.23
CA GLU A 4 -8.99 -16.48 -0.41
C GLU A 4 -8.48 -16.30 1.05
N HIS A 5 -7.24 -16.75 1.29
CA HIS A 5 -6.57 -16.93 2.56
C HIS A 5 -5.93 -15.63 3.05
N ASP A 6 -5.80 -15.57 4.36
CA ASP A 6 -5.54 -14.41 5.19
C ASP A 6 -4.16 -13.76 4.93
N ALA A 7 -4.10 -12.82 3.97
CA ALA A 7 -2.88 -12.07 3.66
C ALA A 7 -2.31 -11.34 4.89
N VAL A 8 -3.17 -10.83 5.78
CA VAL A 8 -2.73 -10.17 7.02
C VAL A 8 -2.04 -11.18 7.92
N GLY A 9 -2.63 -12.35 8.12
CA GLY A 9 -2.06 -13.46 8.88
C GLY A 9 -0.72 -13.94 8.33
N ILE A 10 -0.58 -14.04 7.00
CA ILE A 10 0.69 -14.41 6.35
C ILE A 10 1.78 -13.36 6.66
N VAL A 11 1.48 -12.07 6.46
CA VAL A 11 2.44 -10.99 6.76
C VAL A 11 2.83 -10.99 8.24
N ARG A 12 1.86 -11.15 9.14
CA ARG A 12 2.11 -11.25 10.59
C ARG A 12 2.97 -12.46 10.93
N ARG A 13 2.74 -13.61 10.28
CA ARG A 13 3.53 -14.83 10.50
C ARG A 13 4.99 -14.67 10.08
N LEU A 14 5.26 -13.89 9.04
CA LEU A 14 6.62 -13.56 8.58
C LEU A 14 7.30 -12.53 9.51
N LEU A 15 6.52 -11.61 10.09
CA LEU A 15 7.01 -10.58 11.00
C LEU A 15 7.27 -11.10 12.44
N GLU A 16 6.53 -12.15 12.85
CA GLU A 16 6.59 -12.76 14.18
C GLU A 16 8.03 -13.09 14.66
N PRO A 17 8.88 -13.82 13.91
CA PRO A 17 10.21 -14.20 14.38
C PRO A 17 11.23 -13.06 14.42
N LEU A 18 10.92 -11.90 13.83
CA LEU A 18 11.87 -10.78 13.76
C LEU A 18 11.97 -10.08 15.14
N PRO A 19 13.15 -9.63 15.59
CA PRO A 19 13.29 -8.99 16.89
C PRO A 19 12.61 -7.60 16.93
N SER A 20 12.35 -7.11 18.14
CA SER A 20 11.95 -5.73 18.40
C SER A 20 12.85 -4.73 17.69
N GLY A 21 12.25 -3.69 17.11
CA GLY A 21 12.92 -2.69 16.27
C GLY A 21 13.06 -3.04 14.79
N SER A 22 12.61 -4.23 14.37
CA SER A 22 12.43 -4.56 12.94
C SER A 22 11.34 -3.70 12.29
N CYS A 23 11.30 -3.65 10.96
CA CYS A 23 10.30 -2.85 10.24
C CYS A 23 9.49 -3.68 9.24
N LEU A 24 8.24 -3.29 9.05
CA LEU A 24 7.38 -3.71 7.94
C LEU A 24 7.18 -2.52 7.00
N ALA A 25 7.45 -2.71 5.71
CA ALA A 25 7.18 -1.73 4.66
C ALA A 25 6.36 -2.40 3.56
N MET A 26 5.25 -1.78 3.16
CA MET A 26 4.35 -2.33 2.14
C MET A 26 3.80 -1.24 1.24
N SER A 27 3.59 -1.59 -0.03
CA SER A 27 2.63 -0.93 -0.91
C SER A 27 1.39 -1.82 -1.08
N VAL A 28 0.21 -1.22 -0.96
CA VAL A 28 -1.08 -1.93 -1.01
C VAL A 28 -1.94 -1.32 -2.10
N GLY A 29 -2.33 -2.14 -3.08
CA GLY A 29 -3.18 -1.71 -4.19
C GLY A 29 -4.59 -1.34 -3.72
N THR A 30 -5.11 -0.23 -4.24
CA THR A 30 -6.44 0.31 -3.90
C THR A 30 -7.17 0.80 -5.16
N ALA A 31 -8.51 0.75 -5.13
CA ALA A 31 -9.37 1.37 -6.14
C ALA A 31 -9.92 2.73 -5.69
N ASP A 32 -9.63 3.18 -4.47
CA ASP A 32 -10.32 4.30 -3.80
C ASP A 32 -10.22 5.63 -4.56
N PHE A 33 -9.21 5.80 -5.42
CA PHE A 33 -8.92 7.05 -6.14
C PHE A 33 -9.35 7.05 -7.61
N ALA A 34 -9.62 5.88 -8.20
CA ALA A 34 -10.02 5.73 -9.60
C ALA A 34 -10.77 4.38 -9.77
N PRO A 35 -11.99 4.25 -9.21
CA PRO A 35 -12.64 2.96 -9.02
C PRO A 35 -12.99 2.24 -10.33
N ASP A 36 -13.38 3.00 -11.36
CA ASP A 36 -13.77 2.43 -12.65
C ASP A 36 -12.56 1.95 -13.45
N GLU A 37 -11.53 2.79 -13.56
CA GLU A 37 -10.29 2.51 -14.27
C GLU A 37 -9.51 1.37 -13.61
N VAL A 38 -9.26 1.47 -12.30
CA VAL A 38 -8.52 0.45 -11.55
C VAL A 38 -9.34 -0.84 -11.45
N GLY A 39 -10.66 -0.74 -11.29
CA GLY A 39 -11.55 -1.90 -11.34
C GLY A 39 -11.49 -2.62 -12.67
N ARG A 40 -11.39 -1.89 -13.80
CA ARG A 40 -11.18 -2.50 -15.13
C ARG A 40 -9.83 -3.21 -15.20
N VAL A 41 -8.76 -2.58 -14.72
CA VAL A 41 -7.42 -3.23 -14.66
C VAL A 41 -7.48 -4.52 -13.84
N ALA A 42 -8.09 -4.52 -12.66
CA ALA A 42 -8.21 -5.73 -11.85
C ALA A 42 -8.98 -6.87 -12.56
N ARG A 43 -10.06 -6.54 -13.28
CA ARG A 43 -10.79 -7.52 -14.12
C ARG A 43 -9.93 -8.08 -15.24
N GLU A 44 -9.13 -7.25 -15.89
CA GLU A 44 -8.17 -7.65 -16.93
C GLU A 44 -7.09 -8.60 -16.37
N TYR A 45 -6.57 -8.33 -15.18
CA TYR A 45 -5.64 -9.22 -14.49
C TYR A 45 -6.28 -10.57 -14.14
N ALA A 46 -7.50 -10.55 -13.59
CA ALA A 46 -8.25 -11.77 -13.29
C ALA A 46 -8.56 -12.61 -14.54
N ALA A 47 -8.92 -11.97 -15.66
CA ALA A 47 -9.15 -12.64 -16.94
C ALA A 47 -7.89 -13.34 -17.50
N ARG A 48 -6.70 -12.94 -17.03
CA ARG A 48 -5.40 -13.55 -17.37
C ARG A 48 -4.90 -14.53 -16.31
N GLY A 49 -5.75 -14.93 -15.35
CA GLY A 49 -5.41 -15.89 -14.29
C GLY A 49 -4.62 -15.30 -13.12
N MET A 50 -4.59 -13.96 -12.98
CA MET A 50 -3.89 -13.25 -11.91
C MET A 50 -4.89 -12.42 -11.08
N PRO A 51 -5.74 -13.02 -10.24
CA PRO A 51 -6.73 -12.27 -9.49
C PRO A 51 -6.08 -11.25 -8.54
N MET A 52 -6.63 -10.03 -8.51
CA MET A 52 -6.17 -8.96 -7.62
C MET A 52 -7.21 -8.68 -6.54
N ARG A 53 -6.77 -8.62 -5.27
CA ARG A 53 -7.55 -8.05 -4.17
C ARG A 53 -7.07 -6.63 -3.87
N LEU A 54 -7.75 -5.65 -4.47
CA LEU A 54 -7.60 -4.25 -4.11
C LEU A 54 -8.22 -4.02 -2.73
N ARG A 55 -7.65 -3.12 -1.95
CA ARG A 55 -8.04 -2.88 -0.55
C ARG A 55 -8.39 -1.42 -0.31
N THR A 56 -9.33 -1.18 0.59
CA THR A 56 -9.59 0.17 1.10
C THR A 56 -8.45 0.63 2.00
N HIS A 57 -8.42 1.92 2.35
CA HIS A 57 -7.50 2.44 3.37
C HIS A 57 -7.55 1.64 4.68
N SER A 58 -8.75 1.32 5.19
CA SER A 58 -8.92 0.59 6.45
C SER A 58 -8.37 -0.83 6.37
N GLU A 59 -8.66 -1.55 5.27
CA GLU A 59 -8.13 -2.90 5.02
C GLU A 59 -6.60 -2.88 4.84
N ALA A 60 -6.02 -1.80 4.32
CA ALA A 60 -4.57 -1.63 4.25
C ALA A 60 -3.96 -1.36 5.63
N ALA A 61 -4.66 -0.65 6.52
CA ALA A 61 -4.20 -0.37 7.87
C ALA A 61 -4.13 -1.62 8.76
N GLU A 62 -4.96 -2.63 8.52
CA GLU A 62 -5.00 -3.91 9.28
C GLU A 62 -3.66 -4.66 9.29
N PHE A 63 -2.85 -4.52 8.23
CA PHE A 63 -1.50 -5.09 8.15
C PHE A 63 -0.53 -4.56 9.22
N PHE A 64 -0.83 -3.38 9.78
CA PHE A 64 0.06 -2.64 10.67
C PHE A 64 -0.44 -2.57 12.12
N GLU A 65 -1.56 -3.23 12.45
CA GLU A 65 -2.05 -3.27 13.83
C GLU A 65 -1.00 -3.86 14.78
N GLY A 66 -0.80 -3.19 15.92
CA GLY A 66 0.21 -3.58 16.92
C GLY A 66 1.64 -3.19 16.55
N LEU A 67 1.85 -2.47 15.44
CA LEU A 67 3.12 -1.86 15.07
C LEU A 67 3.07 -0.34 15.24
N ASP A 68 4.24 0.27 15.42
CA ASP A 68 4.40 1.71 15.50
C ASP A 68 4.52 2.29 14.08
N LEU A 69 3.43 2.85 13.55
CA LEU A 69 3.43 3.49 12.23
C LEU A 69 4.41 4.67 12.19
N VAL A 70 5.24 4.71 11.15
CA VAL A 70 6.12 5.85 10.86
C VAL A 70 5.31 6.91 10.12
N GLU A 71 5.37 8.15 10.60
CA GLU A 71 4.73 9.30 9.93
C GLU A 71 5.14 9.40 8.44
N PRO A 72 4.20 9.63 7.51
CA PRO A 72 2.82 10.08 7.72
C PRO A 72 1.77 8.95 7.91
N GLY A 73 2.20 7.72 8.22
CA GLY A 73 1.33 6.56 8.31
C GLY A 73 0.98 5.97 6.93
N VAL A 74 -0.27 5.55 6.75
CA VAL A 74 -0.78 4.97 5.50
C VAL A 74 -1.33 6.07 4.60
N VAL A 75 -0.62 6.40 3.52
CA VAL A 75 -0.99 7.42 2.53
C VAL A 75 -0.71 6.92 1.11
N GLN A 76 -1.15 7.64 0.07
CA GLN A 76 -0.73 7.29 -1.29
C GLN A 76 0.80 7.40 -1.43
N VAL A 77 1.40 6.48 -2.20
CA VAL A 77 2.87 6.35 -2.27
C VAL A 77 3.59 7.64 -2.71
N HIS A 78 3.00 8.47 -3.57
CA HIS A 78 3.61 9.74 -3.99
C HIS A 78 3.59 10.82 -2.91
N LYS A 79 2.78 10.64 -1.85
CA LYS A 79 2.69 11.53 -0.69
C LYS A 79 3.56 11.05 0.49
N TRP A 80 4.12 9.85 0.42
CA TRP A 80 4.93 9.29 1.50
C TRP A 80 6.37 9.83 1.44
N ARG A 81 6.66 10.84 2.28
CA ARG A 81 7.98 11.52 2.39
C ARG A 81 8.62 11.81 1.01
N PRO A 82 7.93 12.56 0.11
CA PRO A 82 8.47 12.85 -1.20
C PRO A 82 9.79 13.61 -1.08
N ASN A 83 10.77 13.27 -1.92
CA ASN A 83 11.98 14.06 -2.03
C ASN A 83 11.59 15.46 -2.52
N ARG A 84 11.75 16.47 -1.67
CA ARG A 84 11.78 17.85 -2.15
C ARG A 84 13.14 18.01 -2.81
N THR A 85 13.19 18.06 -4.13
CA THR A 85 14.42 18.49 -4.80
C THR A 85 14.59 19.97 -4.46
N ASP A 86 15.52 20.26 -3.54
CA ASP A 86 15.80 21.60 -3.06
C ASP A 86 16.09 22.54 -4.25
N GLY A 87 15.13 23.42 -4.58
CA GLY A 87 15.32 24.50 -5.53
C GLY A 87 14.91 24.24 -6.99
N MET A 88 14.36 23.07 -7.33
CA MET A 88 13.63 22.91 -8.59
C MET A 88 12.14 22.94 -8.27
N GLU A 89 11.46 24.05 -8.57
CA GLU A 89 10.01 23.99 -8.74
C GLU A 89 9.73 22.84 -9.69
N SER A 90 8.86 21.91 -9.31
CA SER A 90 8.46 20.81 -10.19
C SER A 90 7.94 21.42 -11.49
N THR A 91 8.79 21.48 -12.52
CA THR A 91 8.40 21.91 -13.86
C THR A 91 7.64 20.81 -14.60
N GLY A 92 7.37 19.68 -13.92
CA GLY A 92 6.46 18.62 -14.34
C GLY A 92 5.12 18.72 -13.62
N GLU A 93 4.06 18.38 -14.35
CA GLU A 93 2.68 18.30 -13.89
C GLU A 93 2.59 17.57 -12.52
N SER A 94 1.84 18.15 -11.58
CA SER A 94 1.64 17.52 -10.26
C SER A 94 0.91 16.18 -10.44
N ILE A 95 1.47 15.09 -9.91
CA ILE A 95 0.83 13.77 -9.94
C ILE A 95 -0.54 13.86 -9.27
N ARG A 96 -1.61 13.56 -10.00
CA ARG A 96 -2.98 13.59 -9.48
C ARG A 96 -3.23 12.33 -8.66
N ASP A 97 -4.12 12.43 -7.69
CA ASP A 97 -4.43 11.30 -6.80
C ASP A 97 -5.02 10.11 -7.57
N GLU A 98 -5.83 10.36 -8.60
CA GLU A 98 -6.41 9.33 -9.48
C GLU A 98 -5.36 8.57 -10.31
N ASP A 99 -4.16 9.14 -10.49
CA ASP A 99 -3.07 8.49 -11.22
C ASP A 99 -2.31 7.47 -10.34
N ILE A 100 -2.61 7.38 -9.03
CA ILE A 100 -1.90 6.55 -8.05
C ILE A 100 -2.84 5.58 -7.32
N ALA A 101 -2.80 4.31 -7.74
CA ALA A 101 -3.61 3.21 -7.20
C ALA A 101 -2.95 2.44 -6.03
N MET A 102 -2.05 3.08 -5.28
CA MET A 102 -1.27 2.43 -4.22
C MET A 102 -1.23 3.27 -2.94
N TYR A 103 -1.61 2.65 -1.82
CA TYR A 103 -1.17 3.09 -0.49
C TYR A 103 0.26 2.63 -0.23
N GLY A 104 0.99 3.38 0.59
CA GLY A 104 2.30 3.04 1.11
C GLY A 104 2.41 3.37 2.59
N ALA A 105 3.08 2.51 3.35
CA ALA A 105 3.36 2.72 4.76
C ALA A 105 4.60 1.96 5.22
N VAL A 106 5.19 2.46 6.31
CA VAL A 106 6.26 1.80 7.06
C VAL A 106 5.85 1.81 8.54
N ALA A 107 6.05 0.69 9.22
CA ALA A 107 5.86 0.60 10.67
C ALA A 107 7.02 -0.17 11.32
N ARG A 108 7.32 0.19 12.57
CA ARG A 108 8.33 -0.48 13.40
C ARG A 108 7.66 -1.46 14.34
N LYS A 109 8.25 -2.65 14.49
CA LYS A 109 7.87 -3.61 15.52
C LYS A 109 8.36 -3.11 16.89
N PRO A 110 7.49 -3.00 17.90
CA PRO A 110 7.87 -2.60 19.25
C PRO A 110 9.02 -3.43 19.82
#